data_AF-A0A847Z569-F1
#
_entry.id   AF-A0A847Z569-F1
#
_cell.length_a   1.000
_cell.length_b   1.000
_cell.length_c   1.000
_cell.angle_alpha   90.00
_cell.angle_beta   90.00
_cell.angle_gamma   90.00
#
_symmetry.space_group_name_H-M   'P 1'
#
loop_
_entity.id
_entity.type
_entity.pdbx_description
1 polymer ?
#
loop_
_entity_poly.entity_id
_entity_poly.type
_entity_poly.pdbx_seq_one_letter_code
_entity_poly.pdbx_strand_id
1 'polypeptide(L)'
;MGETVLQYYIRLAKEGTKASIDEIMKNLDFKMTIVESKFIDFALGHVESDEGLKIMEYYLFHGTQIQRNYCALYFGRRGEYLIIRKAYDEGLIDAKQAFSR
;
A
#
# COMPACT_ATOMS: atom_id res chain seq x y z
N MET A 1 -6.20 26.62 9.20
CA MET A 1 -6.76 25.26 9.30
C MET A 1 -5.62 24.29 9.04
N GLY A 2 -5.37 23.33 9.93
CA GLY A 2 -4.28 22.36 9.78
C GLY A 2 -4.60 21.29 8.73
N GLU A 3 -3.55 20.65 8.21
CA GLU A 3 -3.66 19.48 7.32
C GLU A 3 -4.39 18.34 8.04
N THR A 4 -5.39 17.73 7.41
CA THR A 4 -6.06 16.54 7.95
C THR A 4 -5.18 15.30 7.76
N VAL A 5 -5.39 14.25 8.55
CA VAL A 5 -4.66 12.98 8.43
C VAL A 5 -4.74 12.39 7.01
N LEU A 6 -5.92 12.48 6.37
CA LEU A 6 -6.09 12.02 4.99
C LEU A 6 -5.26 12.86 4.01
N GLN A 7 -5.28 14.19 4.14
CA GLN A 7 -4.49 15.08 3.30
C GLN A 7 -2.99 14.84 3.47
N TYR A 8 -2.54 14.59 4.70
CA TYR A 8 -1.16 14.23 5.02
C TYR A 8 -0.71 12.99 4.24
N TYR A 9 -1.47 11.89 4.31
CA TYR A 9 -1.10 10.66 3.59
C TYR A 9 -1.19 10.81 2.07
N ILE A 10 -2.18 11.54 1.54
CA ILE A 10 -2.28 11.80 0.09
C ILE A 10 -1.06 12.58 -0.39
N ARG A 11 -0.59 13.58 0.36
CA ARG A 11 0.61 14.34 0.02
C ARG A 11 1.83 13.44 -0.04
N LEU A 12 2.05 12.60 0.98
CA LEU A 12 3.17 11.64 0.99
C LEU A 12 3.10 10.64 -0.17
N ALA A 13 1.90 10.14 -0.49
CA ALA A 13 1.72 9.20 -1.60
C ALA A 13 2.05 9.85 -2.96
N LYS A 14 1.66 11.11 -3.14
CA LYS A 14 1.96 11.90 -4.36
C LYS A 14 3.44 12.27 -4.49
N GLU A 15 4.14 12.50 -3.39
CA GLU A 15 5.59 12.67 -3.40
C GLU A 15 6.28 11.42 -3.94
N GLY A 16 5.77 10.23 -3.58
CA GLY A 16 6.18 8.95 -4.16
C GLY A 16 7.66 8.59 -3.94
N THR A 17 8.34 9.28 -3.02
CA THR A 17 9.72 8.98 -2.65
C THR A 17 9.78 7.84 -1.64
N LYS A 18 10.95 7.20 -1.52
CA LYS A 18 11.17 6.20 -0.47
C LYS A 18 10.82 6.71 0.93
N ALA A 19 11.27 7.92 1.28
CA ALA A 19 11.01 8.47 2.61
C ALA A 19 9.50 8.65 2.88
N SER A 20 8.76 9.14 1.88
CA SER A 20 7.32 9.41 2.00
C SER A 20 6.52 8.10 2.10
N ILE A 21 6.82 7.10 1.27
CA ILE A 21 6.13 5.81 1.32
C ILE A 21 6.50 5.02 2.56
N ASP A 22 7.78 5.00 2.96
CA ASP A 22 8.21 4.37 4.22
C ASP A 22 7.42 4.95 5.41
N GLU A 23 7.17 6.26 5.40
CA GLU A 23 6.39 6.92 6.44
C GLU A 23 4.93 6.45 6.46
N ILE A 24 4.29 6.29 5.30
CA ILE A 24 2.95 5.69 5.21
C ILE A 24 2.98 4.24 5.75
N MET A 25 3.96 3.45 5.33
CA MET A 25 4.07 2.02 5.65
C MET A 25 4.37 1.75 7.11
N LYS A 26 5.05 2.67 7.82
CA LYS A 26 5.25 2.59 9.28
C LYS A 26 3.94 2.68 10.06
N ASN A 27 2.95 3.39 9.53
CA ASN A 27 1.64 3.56 10.16
C ASN A 27 0.69 2.38 9.89
N LEU A 28 1.07 1.44 9.01
CA LEU A 28 0.33 0.20 8.77
C LEU A 28 0.64 -0.83 9.88
N ASP A 29 -0.08 -0.75 10.99
CA ASP A 29 0.00 -1.71 12.09
C ASP A 29 -1.36 -2.25 12.56
N PHE A 30 -1.33 -3.14 13.55
CA PHE A 30 -2.53 -3.79 14.11
C PHE A 30 -3.36 -2.89 15.03
N LYS A 31 -2.89 -1.68 15.35
CA LYS A 31 -3.56 -0.72 16.23
C LYS A 31 -4.40 0.29 15.46
N MET A 32 -4.27 0.33 14.13
CA MET A 32 -5.09 1.18 13.27
C MET A 32 -6.58 0.95 13.49
N THR A 33 -7.33 2.05 13.56
CA THR A 33 -8.79 2.04 13.45
C THR A 33 -9.22 1.72 12.02
N ILE A 34 -10.48 1.30 11.85
CA ILE A 34 -11.08 1.07 10.52
C ILE A 34 -11.05 2.35 9.65
N VAL A 35 -11.12 3.53 10.28
CA VAL A 35 -11.11 4.81 9.55
C VAL A 35 -9.71 5.11 9.03
N GLU A 36 -8.68 4.95 9.86
CA GLU A 36 -7.27 5.14 9.45
C GLU A 36 -6.87 4.14 8.36
N SER A 37 -7.31 2.90 8.51
CA SER A 37 -7.04 1.83 7.55
C SER A 37 -7.59 2.18 6.16
N LYS A 38 -8.79 2.79 6.08
CA LYS A 38 -9.37 3.29 4.83
C LYS A 38 -8.68 4.53 4.29
N PHE A 39 -8.23 5.44 5.15
CA PHE A 39 -7.50 6.63 4.72
C PHE A 39 -6.16 6.28 4.08
N ILE A 40 -5.40 5.36 4.69
CA ILE A 40 -4.13 4.91 4.13
C ILE A 40 -4.37 4.16 2.80
N ASP A 41 -5.38 3.27 2.74
CA ASP A 41 -5.71 2.54 1.52
C ASP A 41 -6.04 3.49 0.36
N PHE A 42 -6.88 4.49 0.64
CA PHE A 42 -7.23 5.53 -0.32
C PHE A 42 -6.01 6.35 -0.74
N ALA A 43 -5.18 6.77 0.22
CA ALA A 43 -4.01 7.59 -0.04
C ALA A 43 -2.99 6.87 -0.93
N LEU A 44 -2.70 5.58 -0.67
CA LEU A 44 -1.78 4.78 -1.49
C LEU A 44 -2.22 4.69 -2.95
N GLY A 45 -3.52 4.82 -3.25
CA GLY A 45 -4.03 4.90 -4.62
C GLY A 45 -3.49 6.09 -5.42
N HIS A 46 -2.90 7.10 -4.77
CA HIS A 46 -2.30 8.27 -5.42
C HIS A 46 -0.80 8.12 -5.71
N VAL A 47 -0.19 6.97 -5.40
CA VAL A 47 1.20 6.70 -5.80
C VAL A 47 1.24 6.44 -7.31
N GLU A 48 1.85 7.37 -8.05
CA GLU A 48 1.95 7.31 -9.52
C GLU A 48 3.39 7.37 -10.04
N SER A 49 4.37 7.73 -9.22
CA SER A 49 5.77 7.82 -9.63
C SER A 49 6.39 6.43 -9.85
N ASP A 50 7.32 6.32 -10.80
CA ASP A 50 8.07 5.08 -11.04
C ASP A 50 8.86 4.62 -9.82
N GLU A 51 9.42 5.56 -9.06
CA GLU A 51 10.08 5.27 -7.79
C GLU A 51 9.09 4.67 -6.79
N GLY A 52 7.93 5.32 -6.65
CA GLY A 52 6.88 4.89 -5.74
C GLY A 52 6.37 3.50 -6.06
N LEU A 53 6.14 3.21 -7.34
CA LEU A 53 5.76 1.89 -7.83
C LEU A 53 6.77 0.80 -7.41
N LYS A 54 8.07 1.06 -7.56
CA LYS A 54 9.14 0.13 -7.15
C LYS A 54 9.15 -0.10 -5.64
N ILE A 55 8.86 0.94 -4.84
CA ILE A 55 8.79 0.83 -3.39
C ILE A 55 7.55 0.04 -2.96
N MET A 56 6.39 0.27 -3.61
CA MET A 56 5.18 -0.52 -3.38
C MET A 56 5.41 -2.01 -3.71
N GLU A 57 6.10 -2.29 -4.81
CA GLU A 57 6.54 -3.66 -5.15
C GLU A 57 7.46 -4.22 -4.07
N TYR A 58 8.46 -3.46 -3.62
CA TYR A 58 9.34 -3.90 -2.52
C TYR A 58 8.54 -4.29 -1.27
N TYR A 59 7.57 -3.48 -0.86
CA TYR A 59 6.73 -3.79 0.30
C TYR A 59 5.80 -4.99 0.08
N LEU A 60 5.35 -5.25 -1.14
CA LEU A 60 4.59 -6.46 -1.47
C LEU A 60 5.38 -7.75 -1.21
N PHE A 61 6.69 -7.75 -1.49
CA PHE A 61 7.53 -8.94 -1.30
C PHE A 61 8.24 -8.98 0.06
N HIS A 62 8.62 -7.83 0.60
CA HIS A 62 9.50 -7.73 1.77
C HIS A 62 8.87 -7.05 3.00
N GLY A 63 7.64 -6.55 2.89
CA GLY A 63 6.92 -5.93 4.00
C GLY A 63 6.35 -6.93 5.00
N THR A 64 5.77 -6.40 6.08
CA THR A 64 4.94 -7.16 7.03
C THR A 64 3.64 -7.63 6.36
N GLN A 65 2.93 -8.59 6.96
CA GLN A 65 1.67 -9.09 6.37
C GLN A 65 0.67 -7.97 6.05
N ILE A 66 0.54 -6.97 6.93
CA ILE A 66 -0.37 -5.83 6.70
C ILE A 66 0.12 -4.99 5.52
N GLN A 67 1.42 -4.66 5.47
CA GLN A 67 2.00 -3.90 4.36
C GLN A 67 1.80 -4.62 3.01
N ARG A 68 2.05 -5.94 2.98
CA ARG A 68 1.85 -6.77 1.77
C ARG A 68 0.40 -6.74 1.31
N ASN A 69 -0.56 -6.87 2.23
CA ASN A 69 -1.99 -6.83 1.91
C ASN A 69 -2.39 -5.49 1.29
N TYR A 70 -1.91 -4.37 1.86
CA TYR A 70 -2.18 -3.04 1.31
C TYR A 70 -1.53 -2.83 -0.07
N CYS A 71 -0.32 -3.36 -0.28
CA CYS A 71 0.31 -3.33 -1.59
C CYS A 71 -0.46 -4.20 -2.60
N ALA A 72 -0.97 -5.36 -2.20
CA ALA A 72 -1.81 -6.20 -3.06
C ALA A 72 -3.11 -5.48 -3.48
N LEU A 73 -3.78 -4.78 -2.56
CA LEU A 73 -4.94 -3.94 -2.87
C LEU A 73 -4.58 -2.82 -3.86
N TYR A 74 -3.45 -2.15 -3.63
CA TYR A 74 -2.94 -1.12 -4.53
C TYR A 74 -2.73 -1.64 -5.96
N PHE A 75 -1.99 -2.73 -6.13
CA PHE A 75 -1.75 -3.34 -7.44
C PHE A 75 -3.04 -3.91 -8.06
N GLY A 76 -3.96 -4.43 -7.23
CA GLY A 76 -5.24 -4.96 -7.69
C GLY A 76 -6.11 -3.90 -8.35
N ARG A 77 -6.17 -2.70 -7.75
CA ARG A 77 -6.87 -1.53 -8.32
C ARG A 77 -6.25 -1.02 -9.62
N ARG A 78 -4.98 -1.32 -9.86
CA ARG A 78 -4.26 -0.98 -11.10
C ARG A 78 -4.36 -2.05 -12.18
N GLY A 79 -4.96 -3.21 -11.87
CA GLY A 79 -5.04 -4.34 -12.79
C GLY A 79 -3.74 -5.13 -12.94
N GLU A 80 -2.78 -4.92 -12.04
CA GLU A 80 -1.46 -5.55 -12.09
C GLU A 80 -1.52 -6.96 -11.47
N TYR A 81 -2.27 -7.88 -12.09
CA TYR A 81 -2.55 -9.18 -11.48
C TYR A 81 -1.34 -10.12 -11.45
N LEU A 82 -0.36 -9.94 -12.36
CA LEU A 82 0.81 -10.81 -12.43
C LEU A 82 1.71 -10.68 -11.20
N ILE A 83 1.91 -9.46 -10.69
CA ILE A 83 2.75 -9.22 -9.51
C ILE A 83 2.08 -9.76 -8.23
N ILE A 84 0.76 -9.61 -8.13
CA ILE A 84 -0.04 -10.16 -7.03
C ILE A 84 0.02 -11.69 -7.07
N ARG A 85 -0.13 -12.28 -8.27
CA ARG A 85 -0.05 -13.72 -8.44
C ARG A 85 1.29 -14.27 -8.00
N LYS A 86 2.39 -13.60 -8.36
CA LYS A 86 3.73 -13.96 -7.92
C LYS A 86 3.85 -13.93 -6.39
N ALA A 87 3.39 -12.87 -5.74
CA ALA A 87 3.42 -12.77 -4.28
C ALA A 87 2.57 -13.86 -3.59
N TYR A 88 1.44 -14.24 -4.19
CA TYR A 88 0.61 -15.36 -3.73
C TYR A 88 1.30 -16.71 -3.89
N ASP A 89 1.89 -16.99 -5.05
CA ASP A 89 2.59 -18.26 -5.32
C ASP A 89 3.83 -18.43 -4.42
N GLU A 90 4.45 -17.33 -3.97
CA GLU A 90 5.52 -17.30 -2.95
C GLU A 90 4.99 -17.42 -1.50
N GLY A 91 3.67 -17.51 -1.30
CA GLY A 91 3.04 -17.64 0.02
C GLY A 91 3.09 -16.36 0.86
N LEU A 92 3.28 -15.20 0.24
CA LEU A 92 3.46 -13.91 0.94
C LEU A 92 2.13 -13.22 1.28
N ILE A 93 1.08 -13.54 0.52
CA ILE A 93 -0.30 -13.10 0.72
C ILE A 93 -1.24 -14.30 0.56
N ASP A 94 -2.42 -14.23 1.19
CA ASP A 94 -3.42 -15.29 1.10
C ASP A 94 -4.32 -15.13 -0.14
N ALA A 95 -5.14 -16.16 -0.40
CA ALA A 95 -6.08 -16.14 -1.53
C ALA A 95 -7.14 -15.03 -1.40
N LYS A 96 -7.51 -14.64 -0.17
CA LYS A 96 -8.48 -13.57 0.05
C LYS A 96 -7.93 -12.24 -0.46
N GLN A 97 -6.65 -11.96 -0.21
CA GLN A 97 -5.98 -10.76 -0.70
C GLN A 97 -5.67 -10.86 -2.19
N ALA A 98 -5.18 -12.02 -2.65
CA ALA A 98 -4.81 -12.21 -4.06
C ALA A 98 -6.00 -12.10 -5.03
N PHE A 99 -7.20 -12.48 -4.58
CA PHE A 99 -8.42 -12.46 -5.39
C PHE A 99 -9.48 -11.47 -4.89
N SER A 100 -9.08 -10.52 -4.02
CA SER A 100 -9.95 -9.42 -3.60
C SER A 100 -10.29 -8.57 -4.83
N ARG A 101 -11.59 -8.32 -5.05
CA ARG A 101 -12.10 -7.44 -6.09
C ARG A 101 -12.67 -6.17 -5.49
#